data_AF-A0A5B2W1L1-F1
#
_entry.id   AF-A0A5B2W1L1-F1
#
_cell.length_a   1.000
_cell.length_b   1.000
_cell.length_c   1.000
_cell.angle_alpha   90.00
_cell.angle_beta   90.00
_cell.angle_gamma   90.00
#
_symmetry.space_group_name_H-M   'P 1'
#
loop_
_entity.id
_entity.type
_entity.pdbx_description
1 polymer ?
#
loop_
_entity_poly.entity_id
_entity_poly.type
_entity_poly.pdbx_seq_one_letter_code
_entity_poly.pdbx_strand_id
1 'polypeptide(L)'
;MSKPFDVDLPKLVRLLLPPRLRTVKHVAWLQALTNPVNYLYQQFRRNRDANLYRLSITPQVVYLEKLLNDRYDIAGRRISIKDAVVLTSEYIYQEQELKPVYIYTEAENRPVHLFTDAEIGGGSVDFFVLAPSDLTYNENEMTALIDNYKLAGKRYKIQKV
;
A
#
# COMPACT_ATOMS: atom_id res chain seq x y z
N MET A 1 -12.85 19.86 3.79
CA MET A 1 -11.57 19.84 3.06
C MET A 1 -11.24 21.26 2.64
N SER A 2 -10.12 21.79 3.09
CA SER A 2 -9.75 23.20 2.93
C SER A 2 -9.64 23.58 1.45
N LYS A 3 -10.32 24.66 1.06
CA LYS A 3 -10.40 25.26 -0.29
C LYS A 3 -9.22 26.16 -0.74
N PRO A 4 -8.09 26.37 -0.01
CA PRO A 4 -7.17 27.46 -0.33
C PRO A 4 -6.29 27.17 -1.56
N PHE A 5 -6.23 25.91 -2.03
CA PHE A 5 -5.42 25.51 -3.20
C PHE A 5 -6.27 25.14 -4.43
N ASP A 6 -7.53 25.55 -4.47
CA ASP A 6 -8.38 25.39 -5.66
C ASP A 6 -8.55 26.76 -6.32
N VAL A 7 -7.47 27.22 -6.97
CA VAL A 7 -7.44 28.53 -7.63
C VAL A 7 -7.60 28.35 -9.14
N ASP A 8 -8.75 28.80 -9.65
CA ASP A 8 -8.99 28.91 -11.09
C ASP A 8 -8.37 30.20 -11.65
N LEU A 9 -7.10 30.12 -12.06
CA LEU A 9 -6.36 31.24 -12.65
C LEU A 9 -7.09 31.93 -13.83
N PRO A 10 -7.69 31.20 -14.80
CA PRO A 10 -8.43 31.84 -15.89
C PRO A 10 -9.64 32.66 -15.42
N LYS A 11 -10.30 32.19 -14.36
CA LYS A 11 -11.44 32.87 -13.74
C LYS A 11 -10.98 34.10 -12.95
N LEU A 12 -9.86 33.98 -12.25
CA LEU A 12 -9.24 35.07 -11.49
C LEU A 12 -8.83 36.23 -12.41
N VAL A 13 -8.20 35.93 -13.55
CA VAL A 13 -7.83 36.94 -14.57
C VAL A 13 -9.06 37.74 -15.01
N ARG A 14 -10.17 37.06 -15.30
CA ARG A 14 -11.43 37.71 -15.72
C ARG A 14 -12.04 38.56 -14.61
N LEU A 15 -11.91 38.15 -13.35
CA LEU A 15 -12.46 38.85 -12.19
C LEU A 15 -11.68 40.13 -11.87
N LEU A 16 -10.35 40.10 -11.99
CA LEU A 16 -9.46 41.24 -11.76
C LEU A 16 -9.52 42.28 -12.89
N LEU A 17 -9.98 41.90 -14.08
CA LEU A 17 -10.20 42.81 -15.20
C LEU A 17 -11.42 43.72 -14.96
N PRO A 18 -11.26 45.05 -15.03
CA PRO A 18 -12.39 45.97 -14.94
C PRO A 18 -13.35 45.74 -16.13
N PRO A 19 -14.68 45.96 -15.95
CA PRO A 19 -15.69 45.60 -16.96
C PRO A 19 -15.43 46.20 -18.34
N ARG A 20 -14.88 47.43 -18.41
CA ARG A 20 -14.58 48.14 -19.66
C ARG A 20 -13.49 47.46 -20.50
N LEU A 21 -12.55 46.75 -19.88
CA LEU A 21 -11.42 46.08 -20.55
C LEU A 21 -11.68 44.59 -20.83
N ARG A 22 -12.86 44.07 -20.43
CA ARG A 22 -13.23 42.65 -20.58
C ARG A 22 -13.71 42.32 -21.99
N THR A 23 -12.93 42.69 -23.00
CA THR A 23 -13.15 42.29 -24.39
C THR A 23 -12.48 40.94 -24.67
N VAL A 24 -13.00 40.18 -25.64
CA VAL A 24 -12.54 38.82 -25.95
C VAL A 24 -11.03 38.78 -26.24
N LYS A 25 -10.52 39.73 -27.05
CA LYS A 25 -9.11 39.81 -27.42
C LYS A 25 -8.19 40.08 -26.22
N HIS A 26 -8.57 41.02 -25.35
CA HIS A 26 -7.75 41.41 -24.19
C HIS A 26 -7.71 40.29 -23.14
N VAL A 27 -8.84 39.62 -22.92
CA VAL A 27 -8.91 38.45 -22.01
C VAL A 27 -8.05 37.31 -22.54
N ALA A 28 -8.14 36.99 -23.84
CA ALA A 28 -7.34 35.93 -24.45
C ALA A 28 -5.83 36.24 -24.37
N TRP A 29 -5.43 37.49 -24.60
CA TRP A 29 -4.03 37.92 -24.48
C TRP A 29 -3.50 37.76 -23.05
N LEU A 30 -4.25 38.20 -22.03
CA LEU A 30 -3.88 38.02 -20.62
C LEU A 30 -3.89 36.54 -20.19
N GLN A 31 -4.80 35.73 -20.73
CA GLN A 31 -4.81 34.29 -20.51
C GLN A 31 -3.57 33.61 -21.12
N ALA A 32 -3.10 34.06 -22.29
CA ALA A 32 -1.87 33.57 -22.88
C ALA A 32 -0.65 33.91 -22.00
N LEU A 33 -0.58 35.13 -21.46
CA LEU A 33 0.51 35.54 -20.55
C LEU A 33 0.50 34.79 -19.22
N THR A 34 -0.68 34.44 -18.70
CA THR A 34 -0.84 33.73 -17.42
C THR A 34 -0.80 32.21 -17.56
N ASN A 35 -0.83 31.69 -18.80
CA ASN A 35 -0.75 30.27 -19.11
C ASN A 35 0.48 29.56 -18.47
N PRO A 36 1.73 30.05 -18.60
CA PRO A 36 2.88 29.38 -17.97
C PRO A 36 2.75 29.29 -16.44
N VAL A 37 2.18 30.31 -15.80
CA VAL A 37 1.90 30.28 -14.36
C VAL A 37 0.85 29.23 -14.01
N ASN A 38 -0.21 29.13 -14.82
CA ASN A 38 -1.23 28.10 -14.68
C ASN A 38 -0.66 26.68 -14.88
N TYR A 39 0.23 26.51 -15.84
CA TYR A 39 0.94 25.24 -16.05
C TYR A 39 1.76 24.85 -14.82
N LEU A 40 2.58 25.77 -14.30
CA LEU A 40 3.37 25.53 -13.08
C LEU A 40 2.47 25.22 -11.87
N TYR A 41 1.35 25.94 -11.74
CA TYR A 41 0.39 25.71 -10.67
C TYR A 41 -0.25 24.33 -10.75
N GLN A 42 -0.61 23.86 -11.95
CA GLN A 42 -1.14 22.51 -12.15
C GLN A 42 -0.10 21.43 -11.82
N GLN A 43 1.17 21.63 -12.18
CA GLN A 43 2.25 20.72 -11.81
C GLN A 43 2.45 20.67 -10.29
N PHE A 44 2.43 21.82 -9.63
CA PHE A 44 2.46 21.91 -8.17
C PHE A 44 1.29 21.17 -7.53
N ARG A 45 0.06 21.36 -8.03
CA ARG A 45 -1.14 20.68 -7.52
C ARG A 45 -1.01 19.16 -7.65
N ARG A 46 -0.59 18.66 -8.81
CA ARG A 46 -0.36 17.22 -9.04
C ARG A 46 0.68 16.65 -8.07
N ASN A 47 1.78 17.36 -7.86
CA ASN A 47 2.82 16.96 -6.91
C ASN A 47 2.28 16.95 -5.47
N ARG A 48 1.53 17.99 -5.08
CA ARG A 48 0.89 18.06 -3.77
C ARG A 48 -0.08 16.90 -3.55
N ASP A 49 -0.94 16.60 -4.52
CA ASP A 49 -1.92 15.52 -4.40
C ASP A 49 -1.21 14.15 -4.34
N ALA A 50 -0.13 13.96 -5.10
CA ALA A 50 0.72 12.78 -4.99
C ALA A 50 1.38 12.66 -3.61
N ASN A 51 1.88 13.75 -3.02
CA ASN A 51 2.46 13.74 -1.68
C ASN A 51 1.41 13.46 -0.61
N LEU A 52 0.22 14.06 -0.72
CA LEU A 52 -0.89 13.76 0.20
C LEU A 52 -1.31 12.30 0.10
N TYR A 53 -1.35 11.74 -1.10
CA TYR A 53 -1.61 10.32 -1.28
C TYR A 53 -0.55 9.48 -0.56
N ARG A 54 0.75 9.75 -0.77
CA ARG A 54 1.84 9.06 -0.06
C ARG A 54 1.71 9.15 1.45
N LEU A 55 1.38 10.34 1.98
CA LEU A 55 1.16 10.55 3.42
C LEU A 55 -0.08 9.84 3.96
N SER A 56 -1.09 9.57 3.11
CA SER A 56 -2.28 8.84 3.50
C SER A 56 -2.06 7.33 3.63
N ILE A 57 -0.98 6.81 3.04
CA ILE A 57 -0.61 5.41 3.15
C ILE A 57 0.12 5.21 4.47
N THR A 58 -0.44 4.33 5.30
CA THR A 58 0.19 3.91 6.55
C THR A 58 0.61 2.43 6.44
N PRO A 59 1.48 1.94 7.33
CA PRO A 59 1.91 0.54 7.34
C PRO A 59 0.79 -0.49 7.65
N GLN A 60 -0.45 -0.04 7.81
CA GLN A 60 -1.59 -0.92 8.08
C GLN A 60 -1.98 -1.68 6.82
N VAL A 61 -2.41 -2.93 6.99
CA VAL A 61 -2.77 -3.88 5.92
C VAL A 61 -3.70 -3.25 4.88
N VAL A 62 -4.79 -2.62 5.33
CA VAL A 62 -5.81 -2.02 4.46
C VAL A 62 -5.22 -0.96 3.52
N TYR A 63 -4.30 -0.11 4.00
CA TYR A 63 -3.71 0.95 3.19
C TYR A 63 -2.60 0.42 2.26
N LEU A 64 -1.87 -0.60 2.70
CA LEU A 64 -0.86 -1.25 1.87
C LEU A 64 -1.50 -2.05 0.72
N GLU A 65 -2.58 -2.79 1.01
CA GLU A 65 -3.42 -3.43 -0.01
C GLU A 65 -4.01 -2.41 -0.97
N LYS A 66 -4.53 -1.29 -0.46
CA LYS A 66 -5.03 -0.20 -1.31
C LYS A 66 -3.93 0.29 -2.26
N LEU A 67 -2.73 0.55 -1.76
CA LEU A 67 -1.64 1.05 -2.57
C LEU A 67 -1.20 0.04 -3.65
N LEU A 68 -1.14 -1.25 -3.32
CA LEU A 68 -0.80 -2.30 -4.28
C LEU A 68 -1.88 -2.44 -5.37
N ASN A 69 -3.15 -2.43 -4.97
CA ASN A 69 -4.27 -2.51 -5.91
C ASN A 69 -4.36 -1.26 -6.80
N ASP A 70 -4.19 -0.06 -6.25
CA ASP A 70 -4.23 1.19 -7.02
C ASP A 70 -3.05 1.28 -8.02
N ARG A 71 -1.94 0.57 -7.77
CA ARG A 71 -0.77 0.53 -8.67
C ARG A 71 -0.86 -0.54 -9.75
N TYR A 72 -1.32 -1.75 -9.40
CA TYR A 72 -1.20 -2.92 -10.27
C TYR A 72 -2.55 -3.53 -10.70
N ASP A 73 -3.60 -3.49 -9.87
CA ASP A 73 -4.90 -4.10 -10.18
C ASP A 73 -6.07 -3.14 -9.89
N ILE A 74 -6.12 -2.03 -10.64
CA ILE A 74 -7.11 -0.96 -10.44
C ILE A 74 -8.54 -1.47 -10.65
N ALA A 75 -8.73 -2.40 -11.58
CA ALA A 75 -10.04 -2.92 -11.95
C ALA A 75 -10.52 -4.04 -11.02
N GLY A 76 -9.68 -5.03 -10.74
CA GLY A 76 -10.06 -6.21 -9.96
C GLY A 76 -9.85 -6.08 -8.45
N ARG A 77 -8.90 -5.23 -8.02
CA ARG A 77 -8.46 -5.07 -6.62
C ARG A 77 -8.23 -6.41 -5.89
N ARG A 78 -7.63 -7.40 -6.57
CA ARG A 78 -7.50 -8.78 -6.09
C ARG A 78 -6.27 -9.02 -5.21
N ILE A 79 -5.38 -8.03 -5.06
CA ILE A 79 -4.19 -8.17 -4.23
C ILE A 79 -4.60 -8.07 -2.77
N SER A 80 -4.26 -9.09 -1.99
CA SER A 80 -4.55 -9.16 -0.55
C SER A 80 -3.31 -9.54 0.24
N ILE A 81 -3.27 -9.13 1.50
CA ILE A 81 -2.19 -9.43 2.43
C ILE A 81 -2.76 -10.32 3.53
N LYS A 82 -2.10 -11.45 3.77
CA LYS A 82 -2.47 -12.38 4.84
C LYS A 82 -1.30 -12.56 5.79
N ASP A 83 -1.60 -12.62 7.08
CA ASP A 83 -0.60 -12.95 8.09
C ASP A 83 -0.10 -14.37 7.89
N ALA A 84 1.18 -14.59 8.21
CA ALA A 84 1.72 -15.94 8.26
C ALA A 84 1.07 -16.72 9.40
N VAL A 85 0.66 -17.96 9.12
CA VAL A 85 0.15 -18.87 10.16
C VAL A 85 1.34 -19.27 11.03
N VAL A 86 1.41 -18.68 12.23
CA VAL A 86 2.37 -19.09 13.26
C VAL A 86 1.74 -20.25 14.02
N LEU A 87 2.21 -21.47 13.75
CA LEU A 87 1.84 -22.65 14.53
C LEU A 87 2.68 -22.65 15.82
N THR A 88 2.04 -22.84 16.96
CA THR A 88 2.74 -22.91 18.24
C THR A 88 3.54 -24.21 18.33
N SER A 89 4.83 -24.11 18.62
CA SER A 89 5.69 -25.27 18.87
C SER A 89 5.29 -25.95 20.18
N GLU A 90 4.79 -27.18 20.11
CA GLU A 90 4.67 -28.03 21.30
C GLU A 90 6.00 -28.75 21.53
N TYR A 91 6.65 -28.48 22.67
CA TYR A 91 7.86 -29.17 23.08
C TYR A 91 7.50 -30.49 23.75
N ILE A 92 8.03 -31.60 23.24
CA ILE A 92 7.76 -32.96 23.78
C ILE A 92 8.52 -33.18 25.09
N TYR A 93 9.70 -32.56 25.23
CA TYR A 93 10.55 -32.66 26.42
C TYR A 93 11.51 -31.47 26.50
N GLN A 94 11.58 -30.82 27.67
CA GLN A 94 12.66 -29.90 28.02
C GLN A 94 13.41 -30.47 29.22
N GLU A 95 14.76 -30.39 29.27
CA GLU A 95 15.54 -30.95 30.38
C GLU A 95 15.15 -30.38 31.77
N GLN A 96 14.57 -29.18 31.79
CA GLN A 96 14.06 -28.51 32.98
C GLN A 96 12.69 -29.06 33.43
N GLU A 97 11.95 -29.66 32.52
CA GLU A 97 10.67 -30.29 32.75
C GLU A 97 10.93 -31.78 33.05
N LEU A 98 11.06 -32.14 34.32
CA LEU A 98 11.21 -33.52 34.83
C LEU A 98 10.00 -34.44 34.50
N LYS A 99 9.23 -34.16 33.44
CA LYS A 99 8.02 -34.85 33.02
C LYS A 99 8.05 -35.10 31.51
N PRO A 100 8.18 -36.35 31.04
CA PRO A 100 8.00 -36.66 29.63
C PRO A 100 6.53 -36.44 29.23
N VAL A 101 6.27 -35.70 28.16
CA VAL A 101 4.95 -35.64 27.52
C VAL A 101 4.75 -36.92 26.72
N TYR A 102 3.69 -37.68 27.03
CA TYR A 102 3.39 -38.94 26.33
C TYR A 102 2.56 -38.67 25.07
N ILE A 103 3.01 -39.22 23.94
CA ILE A 103 2.25 -39.23 22.68
C ILE A 103 1.19 -40.34 22.80
N TYR A 104 -0.08 -39.97 22.68
CA TYR A 104 -1.21 -40.90 22.79
C TYR A 104 -1.35 -41.78 21.53
N THR A 105 -1.84 -43.01 21.71
CA THR A 105 -2.06 -43.95 20.61
C THR A 105 -3.35 -43.63 19.84
N GLU A 106 -3.49 -44.08 18.59
CA GLU A 106 -4.71 -43.85 17.77
C GLU A 106 -6.01 -44.29 18.48
N ALA A 107 -5.94 -45.28 19.37
CA ALA A 107 -7.06 -45.78 20.16
C ALA A 107 -7.60 -44.78 21.21
N GLU A 108 -6.79 -43.79 21.60
CA GLU A 108 -7.14 -42.81 22.65
C GLU A 108 -7.76 -41.52 22.08
N ASN A 109 -7.88 -41.42 20.75
CA ASN A 109 -8.54 -40.33 20.00
C ASN A 109 -8.11 -38.91 20.42
N ARG A 110 -6.83 -38.74 20.78
CA ARG A 110 -6.19 -37.46 21.13
C ARG A 110 -4.91 -37.27 20.30
N PRO A 111 -5.03 -36.97 19.00
CA PRO A 111 -3.86 -36.78 18.15
C PRO A 111 -3.07 -35.55 18.59
N VAL A 112 -1.78 -35.73 18.88
CA VAL A 112 -0.82 -34.64 19.09
C VAL A 112 -0.21 -34.31 17.74
N HIS A 113 -0.49 -33.12 17.21
CA HIS A 113 0.04 -32.67 15.92
C HIS A 113 1.41 -32.04 16.11
N LEU A 114 2.46 -32.82 15.83
CA LEU A 114 3.83 -32.32 15.80
C LEU A 114 4.09 -31.69 14.43
N PHE A 115 4.40 -30.41 14.44
CA PHE A 115 4.79 -29.67 13.25
C PHE A 115 6.32 -29.63 13.17
N THR A 116 6.87 -29.75 11.97
CA THR A 116 8.32 -29.56 11.75
C THR A 116 8.69 -28.08 11.86
N ASP A 117 9.96 -27.74 12.14
CA ASP A 117 10.40 -26.32 12.20
C ASP A 117 10.08 -25.53 10.93
N ALA A 118 10.04 -26.20 9.78
CA ALA A 118 9.63 -25.62 8.49
C ALA A 118 8.12 -25.31 8.43
N GLU A 119 7.30 -26.11 9.11
CA GLU A 119 5.84 -25.93 9.22
C GLU A 119 5.44 -24.99 10.37
N ILE A 120 6.23 -24.94 11.45
CA ILE A 120 6.07 -24.02 12.61
C ILE A 120 6.31 -22.55 12.23
N GLY A 121 6.97 -22.30 11.09
CA GLY A 121 7.29 -20.95 10.64
C GLY A 121 8.70 -20.51 11.05
N GLY A 122 9.65 -21.44 11.20
CA GLY A 122 11.09 -21.11 11.28
C GLY A 122 11.60 -20.33 10.06
N GLY A 123 10.82 -20.27 8.98
CA GLY A 123 11.06 -19.52 7.76
C GLY A 123 10.59 -18.06 7.79
N SER A 124 10.91 -17.28 8.81
CA SER A 124 11.31 -15.87 8.65
C SER A 124 10.39 -14.88 7.91
N VAL A 125 9.08 -15.09 7.81
CA VAL A 125 8.15 -14.21 7.07
C VAL A 125 6.97 -13.87 7.97
N ASP A 126 6.71 -12.57 8.18
CA ASP A 126 5.61 -12.07 9.00
C ASP A 126 4.27 -12.06 8.25
N PHE A 127 4.28 -11.75 6.95
CA PHE A 127 3.07 -11.71 6.12
C PHE A 127 3.32 -12.08 4.65
N PHE A 128 2.27 -12.55 3.99
CA PHE A 128 2.25 -12.90 2.57
C PHE A 128 1.46 -11.88 1.77
N VAL A 129 2.02 -11.45 0.65
CA VAL A 129 1.33 -10.63 -0.35
C VAL A 129 0.84 -11.55 -1.46
N LEU A 130 -0.47 -11.75 -1.54
CA LEU A 130 -1.12 -12.60 -2.53
C LEU A 130 -1.43 -11.76 -3.77
N ALA A 131 -0.72 -12.05 -4.85
CA ALA A 131 -0.95 -11.42 -6.15
C ALA A 131 -1.58 -12.46 -7.11
N PRO A 132 -2.58 -12.08 -7.93
CA PRO A 132 -3.13 -13.00 -8.93
C PRO A 132 -2.06 -13.36 -9.97
N SER A 133 -2.01 -14.62 -10.37
CA SER A 133 -1.00 -15.18 -11.29
C SER A 133 -1.02 -14.53 -12.68
N ASP A 134 -2.17 -14.01 -13.11
CA ASP A 134 -2.36 -13.32 -14.39
C ASP A 134 -1.75 -11.90 -14.42
N LEU A 135 -1.34 -11.37 -13.27
CA LEU A 135 -0.84 -10.01 -13.17
C LEU A 135 0.63 -9.93 -13.56
N THR A 136 0.91 -9.19 -14.63
CA THR A 136 2.28 -8.79 -14.98
C THR A 136 2.71 -7.60 -14.13
N TYR A 137 3.65 -7.84 -13.22
CA TYR A 137 4.28 -6.79 -12.41
C TYR A 137 5.80 -6.98 -12.38
N ASN A 138 6.53 -5.87 -12.16
CA ASN A 138 7.96 -5.92 -11.91
C ASN A 138 8.20 -6.24 -10.43
N GLU A 139 8.80 -7.40 -10.15
CA GLU A 139 9.09 -7.85 -8.78
C GLU A 139 9.96 -6.86 -8.01
N ASN A 140 10.95 -6.24 -8.66
CA ASN A 140 11.87 -5.29 -8.01
C ASN A 140 11.17 -4.00 -7.61
N GLU A 141 10.27 -3.50 -8.48
CA GLU A 141 9.49 -2.30 -8.19
C GLU A 141 8.52 -2.54 -7.03
N MET A 142 7.81 -3.68 -7.05
CA MET A 142 6.84 -4.01 -6.02
C MET A 142 7.54 -4.22 -4.67
N THR A 143 8.70 -4.86 -4.67
CA THR A 143 9.54 -5.05 -3.47
C THR A 143 9.97 -3.70 -2.88
N ALA A 144 10.52 -2.81 -3.70
CA ALA A 144 10.94 -1.48 -3.27
C ALA A 144 9.76 -0.64 -2.73
N LEU A 145 8.59 -0.81 -3.32
CA LEU A 145 7.37 -0.11 -2.92
C LEU A 145 6.81 -0.65 -1.60
N ILE A 146 6.81 -1.96 -1.37
CA ILE A 146 6.43 -2.54 -0.07
C ILE A 146 7.45 -2.12 1.00
N ASP A 147 8.75 -2.15 0.70
CA ASP A 147 9.81 -1.77 1.64
C ASP A 147 9.72 -0.30 2.08
N ASN A 148 9.16 0.58 1.26
CA ASN A 148 8.98 2.00 1.61
C ASN A 148 7.92 2.21 2.70
N TYR A 149 6.85 1.41 2.69
CA TYR A 149 5.68 1.61 3.56
C TYR A 149 5.52 0.55 4.66
N LYS A 150 6.19 -0.60 4.57
CA LYS A 150 6.12 -1.62 5.62
C LYS A 150 6.70 -1.10 6.93
N LEU A 151 6.23 -1.65 8.04
CA LEU A 151 6.84 -1.38 9.33
C LEU A 151 8.28 -1.94 9.35
N ALA A 152 9.20 -1.17 9.92
CA ALA A 152 10.60 -1.59 10.06
C ALA A 152 10.70 -2.94 10.80
N GLY A 153 11.54 -3.84 10.28
CA GLY A 153 11.75 -5.18 10.86
C GLY A 153 10.76 -6.25 10.39
N LYS A 154 9.69 -5.90 9.67
CA LYS A 154 8.77 -6.88 9.10
C LYS A 154 9.32 -7.51 7.82
N ARG A 155 9.23 -8.83 7.75
CA ARG A 155 9.64 -9.67 6.63
C ARG A 155 8.39 -10.13 5.88
N TYR A 156 8.45 -10.12 4.56
CA TYR A 156 7.32 -10.51 3.73
C TYR A 156 7.77 -11.40 2.59
N LYS A 157 6.82 -12.16 2.05
CA LYS A 157 7.01 -12.93 0.82
C LYS A 157 5.84 -12.69 -0.12
N ILE A 158 6.16 -12.51 -1.39
CA ILE A 158 5.17 -12.35 -2.45
C ILE A 158 4.84 -13.76 -2.96
N GLN A 159 3.55 -14.08 -3.00
CA GLN A 159 3.06 -15.36 -3.50
C GLN A 159 2.03 -15.12 -4.61
N LYS A 160 2.19 -15.84 -5.71
CA LYS A 160 1.23 -15.85 -6.81
C LYS A 160 0.13 -16.85 -6.49
N VAL A 161 -1.13 -16.42 -6.62
CA VAL A 161 -2.35 -17.21 -6.36
C VAL A 161 -3.20 -17.29 -7.61
#